data_AF-A0A850R092-F1
#
_entry.id   AF-A0A850R092-F1
#
_cell.length_a   1.000
_cell.length_b   1.000
_cell.length_c   1.000
_cell.angle_alpha   90.00
_cell.angle_beta   90.00
_cell.angle_gamma   90.00
#
_symmetry.space_group_name_H-M   'P 1'
#
loop_
_entity.id
_entity.type
_entity.pdbx_description
1 polymer ?
#
loop_
_entity_poly.entity_id
_entity_poly.type
_entity_poly.pdbx_seq_one_letter_code
_entity_poly.pdbx_strand_id
1 'polypeptide(L)' 'MLNIKPIDNLEQIHSLKQAYFAQSTAPLDGMWHFGFATMATHYGFYKQDALVGYCCINGDGYML' A
#
# COMPACT_ATOMS: atom_id res chain seq x y z
N MET A 1 -18.55 -5.28 -5.78
CA MET A 1 -17.41 -5.29 -6.70
C MET A 1 -16.33 -4.38 -6.12
N LEU A 2 -15.06 -4.79 -6.18
CA LEU A 2 -13.94 -3.94 -5.81
C LEU A 2 -13.47 -3.18 -7.05
N ASN A 3 -13.33 -1.87 -6.92
CA ASN A 3 -12.73 -1.01 -7.94
C ASN A 3 -11.28 -0.76 -7.56
N ILE A 4 -10.35 -0.91 -8.50
CA ILE A 4 -8.92 -0.69 -8.28
C ILE A 4 -8.54 0.59 -9.02
N LYS A 5 -7.90 1.54 -8.32
CA LYS A 5 -7.45 2.82 -8.90
C LYS A 5 -6.02 3.11 -8.44
N PRO A 6 -5.19 3.76 -9.28
CA PRO A 6 -3.88 4.25 -8.83
C PRO A 6 -4.04 5.28 -7.71
N ILE A 7 -3.04 5.38 -6.84
CA ILE A 7 -2.95 6.35 -5.75
C ILE A 7 -1.75 7.26 -6.00
N ASP A 8 -2.02 8.53 -6.28
CA ASP A 8 -0.98 9.55 -6.48
C ASP A 8 -0.58 10.27 -5.18
N ASN A 9 -1.46 10.25 -4.16
CA ASN A 9 -1.20 10.82 -2.85
C ASN A 9 -1.24 9.75 -1.77
N LEU A 10 -0.08 9.37 -1.25
CA LEU A 10 0.08 8.32 -0.24
C LEU A 10 -0.55 8.65 1.12
N GLU A 11 -0.88 9.92 1.40
CA GLU A 11 -1.62 10.29 2.61
C GLU A 11 -2.99 9.61 2.66
N GLN A 12 -3.59 9.30 1.50
CA GLN A 12 -4.88 8.59 1.42
C GLN A 12 -4.83 7.19 2.06
N ILE A 13 -3.65 6.55 2.08
CA ILE A 13 -3.45 5.21 2.65
C ILE A 13 -2.70 5.22 3.97
N HIS A 14 -2.47 6.39 4.59
CA HIS A 14 -1.70 6.49 5.83
C HIS A 14 -2.25 5.58 6.93
N SER A 15 -3.57 5.64 7.19
CA SER A 15 -4.23 4.78 8.19
C SER A 15 -4.15 3.29 7.84
N LEU A 16 -4.22 2.94 6.55
CA LEU A 16 -4.10 1.54 6.10
C LEU A 16 -2.67 1.01 6.24
N LYS A 17 -1.66 1.84 5.92
CA LYS A 17 -0.24 1.53 6.14
C LYS A 17 0.04 1.33 7.64
N GLN A 18 -0.47 2.21 8.49
CA GLN A 18 -0.33 2.06 9.94
C GLN A 18 -0.93 0.74 10.44
N ALA A 19 -2.14 0.39 9.97
CA ALA A 19 -2.78 -0.87 10.29
C ALA A 19 -2.02 -2.09 9.76
N TYR A 20 -1.41 -1.99 8.56
CA TYR A 20 -0.56 -3.04 7.99
C TYR A 20 0.66 -3.32 8.88
N PHE A 21 1.41 -2.27 9.26
CA PHE A 21 2.57 -2.44 10.14
C PHE A 21 2.19 -2.95 11.54
N ALA A 22 1.06 -2.50 12.10
CA ALA A 22 0.58 -2.95 13.41
C ALA A 22 0.20 -4.44 13.45
N GLN A 23 -0.11 -5.04 12.29
CA GLN A 23 -0.41 -6.47 12.17
C GLN A 23 0.82 -7.35 11.96
N SER A 24 2.00 -6.75 11.77
CA SER A 24 3.25 -7.51 11.64
C SER A 24 3.60 -8.19 12.97
N THR A 25 4.09 -9.42 12.91
CA THR A 25 4.51 -10.17 14.11
C THR A 25 5.91 -9.79 14.58
N ALA A 26 6.64 -9.01 13.77
CA ALA A 26 7.98 -8.51 14.03
C ALA A 26 8.23 -7.26 13.17
N PRO A 27 9.21 -6.41 13.52
CA PRO A 27 9.60 -5.28 12.68
C PRO A 27 9.92 -5.74 11.26
N LEU A 28 9.31 -5.08 10.28
CA LEU A 28 9.57 -5.33 8.87
C LEU A 28 10.86 -4.61 8.44
N ASP A 29 11.51 -5.12 7.39
CA ASP A 29 12.77 -4.54 6.92
C ASP A 29 12.58 -3.10 6.42
N GLY A 30 13.45 -2.22 6.91
CA GLY A 30 13.33 -0.79 6.66
C GLY A 30 13.65 -0.38 5.21
N MET A 31 14.60 -1.04 4.55
CA MET A 31 14.90 -0.78 3.14
C MET A 31 13.76 -1.22 2.23
N TRP A 32 13.14 -2.36 2.53
CA TRP A 32 11.96 -2.82 1.80
C TRP A 32 10.77 -1.88 1.98
N HIS A 33 10.44 -1.49 3.22
CA HIS A 33 9.18 -0.80 3.51
C HIS A 33 9.24 0.73 3.45
N PHE A 34 10.41 1.32 3.71
CA PHE A 34 10.60 2.77 3.70
C PHE A 34 11.47 3.25 2.52
N GLY A 35 12.14 2.32 1.82
CA GLY A 35 12.86 2.58 0.56
C GLY A 35 12.11 2.10 -0.67
N PHE A 36 12.01 0.78 -0.89
CA PHE A 36 11.45 0.24 -2.13
C PHE A 36 9.94 0.43 -2.24
N ALA A 37 9.18 0.14 -1.17
CA ALA A 37 7.73 0.28 -1.17
C ALA A 37 7.27 1.74 -1.27
N THR A 38 8.08 2.72 -0.85
CA THR A 38 7.75 4.15 -1.02
C THR A 38 7.92 4.62 -2.45
N MET A 39 8.82 3.98 -3.23
CA MET A 39 9.07 4.28 -4.64
C MET A 39 8.18 3.48 -5.61
N ALA A 40 7.53 2.42 -5.13
CA ALA A 40 6.61 1.59 -5.92
C ALA A 40 5.34 2.35 -6.35
N THR A 41 4.65 1.86 -7.37
CA THR A 41 3.32 2.38 -7.76
C THR A 41 2.26 1.83 -6.83
N HIS A 42 1.45 2.71 -6.22
CA HIS A 42 0.41 2.32 -5.27
C HIS A 42 -0.96 2.25 -5.93
N TYR A 43 -1.77 1.28 -5.50
CA TYR A 43 -3.14 1.10 -5.93
C TYR A 43 -4.06 0.96 -4.71
N GLY A 44 -5.22 1.60 -4.79
CA GLY A 44 -6.27 1.53 -3.78
C GLY A 44 -7.36 0.56 -4.19
N PHE A 45 -7.89 -0.18 -3.22
CA PHE A 45 -9.07 -1.03 -3.38
C PHE A 45 -10.28 -0.30 -2.82
N TYR A 46 -11.28 -0.06 -3.65
CA TYR A 46 -12.46 0.72 -3.31
C TYR A 46 -13.72 -0.15 -3.37
N LYS A 47 -14.54 -0.08 -2.32
CA LYS A 47 -15.87 -0.72 -2.25
C LYS A 47 -16.90 0.36 -1.95
N GLN A 48 -17.85 0.57 -2.86
CA GLN A 48 -18.84 1.67 -2.74
C GLN A 48 -18.16 3.02 -2.50
N ASP A 49 -17.11 3.29 -3.30
CA ASP A 49 -16.24 4.48 -3.22
C ASP A 49 -15.47 4.69 -1.91
N ALA A 50 -15.64 3.83 -0.91
CA ALA A 50 -14.78 3.79 0.27
C ALA A 50 -13.49 3.03 -0.01
N LEU A 51 -12.35 3.63 0.32
CA LEU A 51 -11.03 2.98 0.28
C LEU A 51 -10.94 1.94 1.40
N VAL A 52 -10.84 0.66 1.04
CA VAL A 52 -10.88 -0.48 1.98
C VAL A 52 -9.57 -1.27 2.01
N GLY A 53 -8.58 -0.92 1.19
CA GLY A 53 -7.27 -1.56 1.18
C GLY A 53 -6.35 -0.95 0.12
N TYR A 54 -5.10 -1.41 0.08
CA TYR A 54 -4.12 -0.97 -0.90
C TYR A 54 -3.11 -2.08 -1.19
N CYS A 55 -2.36 -1.93 -2.29
CA CYS A 55 -1.10 -2.65 -2.55
C CYS A 55 -0.12 -1.74 -3.28
N CYS A 56 1.13 -2.17 -3.41
CA CYS A 56 2.10 -1.49 -4.25
C CYS A 56 2.90 -2.47 -5.11
N ILE A 57 3.21 -2.06 -6.34
CA ILE A 57 3.92 -2.87 -7.33
C ILE A 57 5.19 -2.11 -7.74
N ASN A 58 6.33 -2.79 -7.70
CA ASN A 58 7.61 -2.21 -8.10
C ASN A 58 7.76 -2.14 -9.64
N GLY A 59 8.85 -1.54 -10.12
CA GLY A 59 9.12 -1.40 -11.55
C GLY A 59 9.28 -2.73 -12.32
N ASP A 60 9.55 -3.81 -11.59
CA ASP A 60 9.71 -5.17 -12.15
C ASP A 60 8.38 -5.96 -12.15
N GLY A 61 7.28 -5.37 -11.69
CA GLY A 61 5.96 -6.00 -11.65
C GLY A 61 5.69 -6.88 -10.43
N TYR A 62 6.52 -6.80 -9.38
CA TYR A 62 6.34 -7.54 -8.13
C TYR A 62 5.61 -6.72 -7.07
N MET A 63 4.72 -7.38 -6.34
CA MET A 63 4.08 -6.81 -5.16
C MET A 63 5.07 -6.74 -4.00
N LEU A 64 5.11 -5.59 -3.33
CA LEU A 64 5.90 -5.34 -2.12
C LEU A 64 4.99 -5.24 -0.89
#